data_AF-A0A926Z6S6-F1
#
_entry.id   AF-A0A926Z6S6-F1
#
_cell.length_a   1.000
_cell.length_b   1.000
_cell.length_c   1.000
_cell.angle_alpha   90.00
_cell.angle_beta   90.00
_cell.angle_gamma   90.00
#
_symmetry.space_group_name_H-M   'P 1'
#
loop_
_entity.id
_entity.type
_entity.pdbx_description
1 polymer ?
#
loop_
_entity_poly.entity_id
_entity_poly.type
_entity_poly.pdbx_seq_one_letter_code
_entity_poly.pdbx_strand_id
1 'polypeptide(L)'
;MSVVWIVTTGNSDVKLTDDTGWGHLRIKKIEQLYSCGFSPTEESNSDLLTLPARVMGIAYGDAIETYWERLTFPLLDGFCQEFKTDKKNKPDRIIVLLTDQEAIFDDYSRGDAACPYWQDTYTLQPILKHYFTQAFGEKFANEKIEFSVLKPQQGADGLDDWDATLTLVRLELARWEENKWISKSDRVIVSHQAGTPAISSAVQLTCLIRFGKKVEFLVSSELAPDRTKFLKGSSYFETLQFKKLEDLLARDDYAGVASVVQSLELEDSVLKVKLEHLLELAKLWNAAKFDEFANRMGLVTPIRVREWWWKGYEMAYLAVVRMKNGDPTEALFHSVRAIEGLICEWAIATHGSNIHYSFIKLDRNGNPALDARGSKIREYDSRRYRGDKEGSPIAKHTIDAKFGNALKYPNQKDDLNRNKLGLYGRVLYTLFESTFEPNSRLTDHPISIVWEQLADERNELFHRLRGMTPQEVYEAWGKGNQEQWTKILLDCLNLVAGQSFVSLKSASLMSQVHKDLEEVIKAIASY
;
A
#
# COMPACT_ATOMS: atom_id res chain seq x y z
N MET A 1 14.61 19.04 -14.52
CA MET A 1 13.15 18.88 -14.51
C MET A 1 12.65 19.46 -15.81
N SER A 2 12.10 18.62 -16.68
CA SER A 2 11.53 19.03 -17.96
C SER A 2 9.99 18.99 -17.91
N VAL A 3 9.35 19.67 -18.84
CA VAL A 3 7.90 19.60 -19.07
C VAL A 3 7.65 18.63 -20.21
N VAL A 4 7.02 17.51 -19.91
CA VAL A 4 6.67 16.49 -20.91
C VAL A 4 5.17 16.52 -21.16
N TRP A 5 4.76 16.71 -22.41
CA TRP A 5 3.36 16.64 -22.83
C TRP A 5 3.07 15.28 -23.45
N ILE A 6 2.14 14.53 -22.87
CA ILE A 6 1.61 13.28 -23.42
C ILE A 6 0.25 13.59 -24.03
N VAL A 7 0.08 13.27 -25.31
CA VAL A 7 -1.17 13.47 -26.04
C VAL A 7 -1.65 12.14 -26.62
N THR A 8 -2.88 11.75 -26.29
CA THR A 8 -3.57 10.63 -26.94
C THR A 8 -4.23 11.13 -28.21
N THR A 9 -4.35 10.26 -29.22
CA THR A 9 -4.99 10.61 -30.49
C THR A 9 -6.20 9.72 -30.79
N GLY A 10 -7.16 10.25 -31.55
CA GLY A 10 -8.34 9.57 -32.05
C GLY A 10 -8.89 10.23 -33.33
N ASN A 11 -10.08 9.81 -33.75
CA ASN A 11 -10.69 10.28 -35.00
C ASN A 11 -11.03 11.77 -35.03
N SER A 12 -11.24 12.38 -33.86
CA SER A 12 -11.66 13.78 -33.80
C SER A 12 -10.49 14.77 -33.85
N ASP A 13 -9.24 14.30 -33.80
CA ASP A 13 -8.06 15.17 -33.84
C ASP A 13 -7.75 15.73 -35.23
N VAL A 14 -8.19 15.07 -36.30
CA VAL A 14 -7.97 15.51 -37.68
C VAL A 14 -9.30 15.48 -38.42
N LYS A 15 -9.79 16.67 -38.79
CA LYS A 15 -11.03 16.83 -39.54
C LYS A 15 -10.79 17.58 -40.84
N LEU A 16 -11.76 17.52 -41.73
CA LEU A 16 -11.77 18.20 -43.02
C LEU A 16 -12.72 19.40 -42.98
N THR A 17 -12.31 20.51 -43.59
CA THR A 17 -13.18 21.68 -43.77
C THR A 17 -14.14 21.53 -44.94
N ASP A 18 -13.78 20.71 -45.94
CA ASP A 18 -14.58 20.38 -47.11
C ASP A 18 -14.12 19.04 -47.73
N ASP A 19 -14.89 18.47 -48.66
CA ASP A 19 -14.62 17.18 -49.29
C ASP A 19 -13.75 17.27 -50.56
N THR A 20 -13.24 18.47 -50.88
CA THR A 20 -12.55 18.71 -52.14
C THR A 20 -11.26 17.88 -52.19
N GLY A 21 -11.09 17.15 -53.29
CA GLY A 21 -9.93 16.28 -53.50
C GLY A 21 -10.09 14.86 -52.98
N TRP A 22 -11.10 14.59 -52.12
CA TRP A 22 -11.37 13.25 -51.61
C TRP A 22 -11.55 12.23 -52.74
N GLY A 23 -12.37 12.55 -53.75
CA GLY A 23 -12.62 11.63 -54.87
C GLY A 23 -11.34 11.23 -55.60
N HIS A 24 -10.41 12.17 -55.82
CA HIS A 24 -9.12 11.89 -56.46
C HIS A 24 -8.21 11.05 -55.56
N LEU A 25 -8.09 11.41 -54.28
CA LEU A 25 -7.27 10.70 -53.31
C LEU A 25 -7.76 9.26 -53.08
N ARG A 26 -9.08 9.08 -52.97
CA ARG A 26 -9.73 7.78 -52.83
C ARG A 26 -9.42 6.87 -54.01
N ILE A 27 -9.51 7.36 -55.25
CA ILE A 27 -9.16 6.58 -56.44
C ILE A 27 -7.68 6.20 -56.41
N LYS A 28 -6.80 7.15 -56.06
CA LYS A 28 -5.35 6.91 -55.99
C LYS A 28 -4.96 5.89 -54.92
N LYS A 29 -5.72 5.78 -53.84
CA LYS A 29 -5.45 4.92 -52.68
C LYS A 29 -6.39 3.70 -52.58
N ILE A 30 -7.12 3.38 -53.65
CA ILE A 30 -8.19 2.38 -53.62
C ILE A 30 -7.73 0.98 -53.18
N GLU A 31 -6.49 0.60 -53.54
CA GLU A 31 -5.87 -0.67 -53.12
C GLU A 31 -5.63 -0.72 -51.61
N GLN A 32 -5.29 0.41 -50.98
CA GLN A 32 -5.00 0.50 -49.54
C GLN A 32 -6.27 0.63 -48.69
N LEU A 33 -7.39 1.03 -49.29
CA LEU A 33 -8.68 1.22 -48.63
C LEU A 33 -9.60 -0.02 -48.72
N TYR A 34 -9.08 -1.18 -49.17
CA TYR A 34 -9.73 -2.50 -49.12
C TYR A 34 -11.20 -2.52 -49.58
N SER A 35 -11.49 -2.01 -50.79
CA SER A 35 -12.84 -1.95 -51.39
C SER A 35 -13.90 -1.19 -50.59
N CYS A 36 -13.56 -0.65 -49.42
CA CYS A 36 -14.52 -0.02 -48.53
C CYS A 36 -15.01 1.31 -49.13
N GLY A 37 -16.32 1.54 -49.04
CA GLY A 37 -17.00 2.72 -49.58
C GLY A 37 -16.85 3.98 -48.73
N PHE A 38 -15.66 4.28 -48.19
CA PHE A 38 -15.48 5.45 -47.33
C PHE A 38 -15.88 6.75 -48.04
N SER A 39 -16.55 7.63 -47.31
CA SER A 39 -16.90 8.99 -47.74
C SER A 39 -16.82 9.92 -46.52
N PRO A 40 -16.35 11.17 -46.67
CA PRO A 40 -16.40 12.15 -45.62
C PRO A 40 -17.85 12.34 -45.16
N THR A 41 -18.05 12.34 -43.85
CA THR A 41 -19.38 12.54 -43.25
C THR A 41 -19.38 13.76 -42.36
N GLU A 42 -20.45 14.55 -42.41
CA GLU A 42 -20.69 15.65 -41.47
C GLU A 42 -20.85 15.10 -40.05
N GLU A 43 -20.32 15.84 -39.08
CA GLU A 43 -20.54 15.54 -37.68
C GLU A 43 -21.80 16.22 -37.16
N SER A 44 -22.51 15.53 -36.26
CA SER A 44 -23.68 16.09 -35.58
C SER A 44 -23.34 17.43 -34.91
N ASN A 45 -23.85 18.55 -35.44
CA ASN A 45 -23.65 19.92 -34.96
C ASN A 45 -22.35 20.63 -35.38
N SER A 46 -21.72 20.24 -36.49
CA SER A 46 -20.56 20.92 -37.06
C SER A 46 -20.55 20.79 -38.60
N ASP A 47 -20.13 21.84 -39.30
CA ASP A 47 -19.93 21.82 -40.77
C ASP A 47 -18.64 21.06 -41.17
N LEU A 48 -17.88 20.56 -40.20
CA LEU A 48 -16.66 19.79 -40.43
C LEU A 48 -17.00 18.35 -40.83
N LEU A 49 -16.18 17.83 -41.74
CA LEU A 49 -16.27 16.47 -42.23
C LEU A 49 -15.24 15.57 -41.53
N THR A 50 -15.62 14.34 -41.25
CA THR A 50 -14.76 13.32 -40.64
C THR A 50 -14.59 12.10 -41.52
N LEU A 51 -13.45 11.43 -41.36
CA LEU A 51 -13.12 10.11 -41.89
C LEU A 51 -12.50 9.30 -40.75
N PRO A 52 -12.58 7.96 -40.79
CA PRO A 52 -11.79 7.13 -39.88
C PRO A 52 -10.32 7.52 -39.91
N ALA A 53 -9.66 7.61 -38.74
CA ALA A 53 -8.30 8.12 -38.61
C ALA A 53 -7.30 7.41 -39.54
N ARG A 54 -7.43 6.08 -39.69
CA ARG A 54 -6.54 5.32 -40.55
C ARG A 54 -6.68 5.74 -42.01
N VAL A 55 -7.92 5.94 -42.45
CA VAL A 55 -8.29 6.38 -43.81
C VAL A 55 -7.78 7.79 -44.08
N MET A 56 -7.96 8.70 -43.12
CA MET A 56 -7.44 10.07 -43.20
C MET A 56 -5.92 10.06 -43.40
N GLY A 57 -5.19 9.28 -42.60
CA GLY A 57 -3.73 9.16 -42.71
C GLY A 57 -3.27 8.58 -44.05
N ILE A 58 -3.93 7.53 -44.55
CA ILE A 58 -3.63 6.90 -45.85
C ILE A 58 -3.86 7.88 -47.01
N ALA A 59 -4.99 8.60 -46.99
CA ALA A 59 -5.41 9.46 -48.09
C ALA A 59 -4.63 10.77 -48.13
N TYR A 60 -4.48 11.44 -46.98
CA TYR A 60 -3.93 12.79 -46.91
C TYR A 60 -2.46 12.84 -46.46
N GLY A 61 -1.92 11.80 -45.82
CA GLY A 61 -0.56 11.81 -45.25
C GLY A 61 0.55 12.14 -46.26
N ASP A 62 0.55 11.46 -47.42
CA ASP A 62 1.54 11.73 -48.49
C ASP A 62 1.18 12.93 -49.38
N ALA A 63 -0.04 13.47 -49.22
CA ALA A 63 -0.57 14.57 -50.00
C ALA A 63 -0.70 15.86 -49.17
N ILE A 64 -0.07 15.90 -47.99
CA ILE A 64 -0.29 16.93 -46.99
C ILE A 64 0.00 18.33 -47.51
N GLU A 65 1.11 18.51 -48.23
CA GLU A 65 1.49 19.82 -48.80
C GLU A 65 0.42 20.38 -49.75
N THR A 66 -0.34 19.52 -50.42
CA THR A 66 -1.40 19.92 -51.36
C THR A 66 -2.72 20.25 -50.66
N TYR A 67 -2.99 19.58 -49.53
CA TYR A 67 -4.31 19.62 -48.88
C TYR A 67 -4.27 20.16 -47.44
N TRP A 68 -3.15 20.71 -46.99
CA TRP A 68 -2.94 21.20 -45.62
C TRP A 68 -4.03 22.17 -45.16
N GLU A 69 -4.36 23.15 -45.99
CA GLU A 69 -5.37 24.18 -45.69
C GLU A 69 -6.80 23.62 -45.52
N ARG A 70 -7.02 22.33 -45.85
CA ARG A 70 -8.31 21.65 -45.65
C ARG A 70 -8.36 20.82 -44.37
N LEU A 71 -7.23 20.63 -43.70
CA LEU A 71 -7.16 19.90 -42.45
C LEU A 71 -7.31 20.87 -41.27
N THR A 72 -8.10 20.49 -40.29
CA THR A 72 -8.26 21.21 -39.04
C THR A 72 -8.06 20.29 -37.85
N PHE A 73 -7.60 20.84 -36.72
CA PHE A 73 -7.16 20.07 -35.55
C PHE A 73 -7.82 20.60 -34.27
N PRO A 74 -9.15 20.43 -34.10
CA PRO A 74 -9.93 21.18 -33.12
C PRO A 74 -9.41 21.07 -31.67
N LEU A 75 -9.02 19.86 -31.25
CA LEU A 75 -8.45 19.65 -29.91
C LEU A 75 -7.01 20.16 -29.79
N LEU A 76 -6.15 19.79 -30.74
CA LEU A 76 -4.73 20.15 -30.73
C LEU A 76 -4.53 21.65 -30.82
N ASP A 77 -5.36 22.37 -31.57
CA ASP A 77 -5.31 23.83 -31.69
C ASP A 77 -5.59 24.50 -30.36
N GLY A 78 -6.60 24.04 -29.62
CA GLY A 78 -6.88 24.51 -28.27
C GLY A 78 -5.69 24.25 -27.33
N PHE A 79 -5.15 23.04 -27.34
CA PHE A 79 -3.98 22.69 -26.51
C PHE A 79 -2.75 23.55 -26.84
N CYS A 80 -2.43 23.71 -28.13
CA CYS A 80 -1.27 24.47 -28.58
C CYS A 80 -1.44 25.98 -28.32
N GLN A 81 -2.66 26.50 -28.40
CA GLN A 81 -2.97 27.88 -28.03
C GLN A 81 -2.68 28.12 -26.55
N GLU A 82 -3.11 27.21 -25.67
CA GLU A 82 -2.88 27.34 -24.23
C GLU A 82 -1.39 27.37 -23.86
N PHE A 83 -0.54 26.58 -24.55
CA PHE A 83 0.92 26.66 -24.38
C PHE A 83 1.55 27.98 -24.84
N LYS A 84 0.90 28.72 -25.75
CA LYS A 84 1.36 30.04 -26.19
C LYS A 84 1.04 31.13 -25.16
N THR A 85 0.01 30.93 -24.34
CA THR A 85 -0.44 31.90 -23.33
C THR A 85 0.55 32.02 -22.16
N ASP A 86 1.09 30.91 -21.64
CA ASP A 86 2.12 30.91 -20.60
C ASP A 86 3.36 30.11 -21.01
N LYS A 87 4.49 30.82 -21.17
CA LYS A 87 5.78 30.21 -21.52
C LYS A 87 6.24 29.14 -20.53
N LYS A 88 5.80 29.21 -19.26
CA LYS A 88 6.12 28.20 -18.25
C LYS A 88 5.51 26.84 -18.57
N ASN A 89 4.45 26.81 -19.38
CA ASN A 89 3.74 25.60 -19.75
C ASN A 89 4.22 24.99 -21.07
N LYS A 90 5.12 25.68 -21.79
CA LYS A 90 5.67 25.17 -23.04
C LYS A 90 6.36 23.81 -22.81
N PRO A 91 6.00 22.77 -23.57
CA PRO A 91 6.63 21.47 -23.43
C PRO A 91 8.08 21.51 -23.93
N ASP A 92 8.96 20.83 -23.19
CA ASP A 92 10.31 20.51 -23.62
C ASP A 92 10.34 19.27 -24.53
N ARG A 93 9.29 18.44 -24.44
CA ARG A 93 9.10 17.21 -25.22
C ARG A 93 7.61 16.88 -25.35
N ILE A 94 7.24 16.30 -26.50
CA ILE A 94 5.90 15.79 -26.79
C ILE A 94 6.00 14.29 -27.03
N ILE A 95 5.17 13.50 -26.36
CA ILE A 95 4.96 12.08 -26.63
C ILE A 95 3.56 11.94 -27.20
N VAL A 96 3.47 11.57 -28.48
CA VAL A 96 2.21 11.35 -29.19
C VAL A 96 1.90 9.87 -29.16
N LEU A 97 0.77 9.51 -28.55
CA LEU A 97 0.34 8.13 -28.40
C LEU A 97 -0.67 7.76 -29.50
N LEU A 98 -0.20 6.93 -30.42
CA LEU A 98 -0.96 6.38 -31.54
C LEU A 98 -1.44 4.96 -31.25
N THR A 99 -2.36 4.44 -32.06
CA THR A 99 -2.89 3.07 -31.98
C THR A 99 -2.68 2.32 -33.28
N ASP A 100 -2.39 1.02 -33.16
CA ASP A 100 -2.31 0.09 -34.29
C ASP A 100 -2.74 -1.33 -33.89
N GLN A 101 -3.98 -1.68 -34.21
CA GLN A 101 -4.59 -2.97 -33.95
C GLN A 101 -4.52 -3.91 -35.16
N GLU A 102 -3.67 -3.63 -36.14
CA GLU A 102 -3.56 -4.44 -37.36
C GLU A 102 -3.34 -5.93 -37.07
N ALA A 103 -2.56 -6.26 -36.05
CA ALA A 103 -2.18 -7.65 -35.75
C ALA A 103 -3.35 -8.53 -35.24
N ILE A 104 -4.47 -7.94 -34.81
CA ILE A 104 -5.61 -8.67 -34.26
C ILE A 104 -6.80 -8.77 -35.24
N PHE A 105 -6.77 -8.06 -36.36
CA PHE A 105 -7.81 -8.12 -37.40
C PHE A 105 -7.27 -8.77 -38.67
N ASP A 106 -7.96 -9.80 -39.17
CA ASP A 106 -7.66 -10.43 -40.45
C ASP A 106 -8.21 -9.62 -41.65
N ASP A 107 -7.79 -9.98 -42.87
CA ASP A 107 -8.22 -9.28 -44.09
C ASP A 107 -9.74 -9.25 -44.27
N TYR A 108 -10.44 -10.30 -43.80
CA TYR A 108 -11.89 -10.37 -43.86
C TYR A 108 -12.55 -9.33 -42.95
N SER A 109 -12.12 -9.24 -41.69
CA SER A 109 -12.62 -8.28 -40.72
C SER A 109 -12.32 -6.83 -41.14
N ARG A 110 -11.20 -6.59 -41.80
CA ARG A 110 -10.83 -5.27 -42.35
C ARG A 110 -11.73 -4.83 -43.51
N GLY A 111 -12.47 -5.74 -44.13
CA GLY A 111 -13.45 -5.42 -45.18
C GLY A 111 -14.70 -4.69 -44.66
N ASP A 112 -14.90 -4.62 -43.35
CA ASP A 112 -15.95 -3.81 -42.72
C ASP A 112 -15.41 -2.40 -42.41
N ALA A 113 -16.06 -1.37 -42.95
CA ALA A 113 -15.72 0.03 -42.71
C ALA A 113 -15.89 0.44 -41.22
N ALA A 114 -16.71 -0.28 -40.45
CA ALA A 114 -16.90 -0.06 -39.02
C ALA A 114 -15.84 -0.76 -38.15
N CYS A 115 -14.95 -1.56 -38.73
CA CYS A 115 -13.89 -2.26 -38.00
C CYS A 115 -13.01 -1.26 -37.21
N PRO A 116 -12.69 -1.53 -35.92
CA PRO A 116 -11.81 -0.67 -35.12
C PRO A 116 -10.43 -0.42 -35.76
N TYR A 117 -9.96 -1.35 -36.59
CA TYR A 117 -8.78 -1.18 -37.44
C TYR A 117 -8.78 0.17 -38.19
N TRP A 118 -9.92 0.59 -38.75
CA TRP A 118 -10.00 1.84 -39.52
C TRP A 118 -9.96 3.10 -38.64
N GLN A 119 -10.26 2.96 -37.35
CA GLN A 119 -10.22 4.04 -36.38
C GLN A 119 -8.81 4.23 -35.77
N ASP A 120 -7.87 3.35 -36.10
CA ASP A 120 -6.50 3.46 -35.61
C ASP A 120 -5.78 4.70 -36.14
N THR A 121 -4.92 5.25 -35.30
CA THR A 121 -4.31 6.57 -35.53
C THR A 121 -2.88 6.49 -36.05
N TYR A 122 -2.26 5.31 -36.12
CA TYR A 122 -0.87 5.18 -36.55
C TYR A 122 -0.56 5.83 -37.91
N THR A 123 -1.45 5.73 -38.89
CA THR A 123 -1.24 6.34 -40.22
C THR A 123 -1.37 7.87 -40.22
N LEU A 124 -1.88 8.48 -39.14
CA LEU A 124 -1.89 9.95 -38.98
C LEU A 124 -0.51 10.52 -38.66
N GLN A 125 0.50 9.69 -38.36
CA GLN A 125 1.83 10.14 -37.95
C GLN A 125 2.44 11.23 -38.88
N PRO A 126 2.39 11.13 -40.23
CA PRO A 126 2.91 12.17 -41.10
C PRO A 126 2.16 13.50 -40.94
N ILE A 127 0.83 13.43 -40.79
CA ILE A 127 -0.04 14.61 -40.61
C ILE A 127 0.27 15.31 -39.30
N LEU A 128 0.32 14.54 -38.21
CA LEU A 128 0.64 15.06 -36.88
C LEU A 128 2.06 15.62 -36.81
N LYS A 129 3.03 14.97 -37.47
CA LYS A 129 4.41 15.49 -37.56
C LYS A 129 4.45 16.84 -38.28
N HIS A 130 3.73 16.99 -39.40
CA HIS A 130 3.63 18.27 -40.10
C HIS A 130 2.98 19.33 -39.21
N TYR A 131 1.85 19.00 -38.56
CA TYR A 131 1.17 19.89 -37.62
C TYR A 131 2.10 20.42 -36.52
N PHE A 132 2.78 19.53 -35.80
CA PHE A 132 3.67 19.96 -34.73
C PHE A 132 4.91 20.70 -35.23
N THR A 133 5.36 20.43 -36.47
CA THR A 133 6.42 21.21 -37.12
C THR A 133 5.99 22.66 -37.34
N GLN A 134 4.75 22.88 -37.80
CA GLN A 134 4.18 24.23 -37.91
C GLN A 134 4.00 24.90 -36.54
N ALA A 135 3.56 24.14 -35.53
CA ALA A 135 3.26 24.68 -34.21
C ALA A 135 4.50 25.02 -33.36
N PHE A 136 5.57 24.20 -33.44
CA PHE A 136 6.75 24.30 -32.56
C PHE A 136 8.08 24.53 -33.30
N GLY A 137 8.08 24.46 -34.63
CA GLY A 137 9.26 24.60 -35.47
C GLY A 137 9.97 23.28 -35.76
N GLU A 138 10.62 23.20 -36.92
CA GLU A 138 11.24 21.98 -37.46
C GLU A 138 12.27 21.34 -36.52
N LYS A 139 13.14 22.16 -35.91
CA LYS A 139 14.14 21.65 -34.96
C LYS A 139 13.50 20.94 -33.77
N PHE A 140 12.45 21.54 -33.20
CA PHE A 140 11.74 20.93 -32.07
C PHE A 140 11.04 19.64 -32.51
N ALA A 141 10.38 19.68 -33.67
CA ALA A 141 9.66 18.52 -34.20
C ALA A 141 10.57 17.31 -34.48
N ASN A 142 11.82 17.54 -34.88
CA ASN A 142 12.77 16.47 -35.16
C ASN A 142 13.52 15.95 -33.92
N GLU A 143 13.68 16.76 -32.87
CA GLU A 143 14.48 16.40 -31.69
C GLU A 143 13.65 16.04 -30.44
N LYS A 144 12.41 16.52 -30.37
CA LYS A 144 11.60 16.57 -29.13
C LYS A 144 10.19 15.99 -29.28
N ILE A 145 9.84 15.45 -30.43
CA ILE A 145 8.56 14.78 -30.64
C ILE A 145 8.81 13.29 -30.84
N GLU A 146 8.22 12.50 -29.96
CA GLU A 146 8.33 11.06 -29.95
C GLU A 146 6.95 10.47 -30.25
N PHE A 147 6.90 9.51 -31.17
CA PHE A 147 5.67 8.79 -31.49
C PHE A 147 5.75 7.39 -30.87
N SER A 148 4.79 7.06 -30.00
CA SER A 148 4.63 5.74 -29.38
C SER A 148 3.34 5.12 -29.88
N VAL A 149 3.35 3.81 -30.13
CA VAL A 149 2.23 3.10 -30.74
C VAL A 149 1.77 1.99 -29.81
N LEU A 150 0.50 2.05 -29.38
CA LEU A 150 -0.16 0.96 -28.70
C LEU A 150 -0.50 -0.13 -29.72
N LYS A 151 0.25 -1.23 -29.67
CA LYS A 151 0.14 -2.34 -30.62
C LYS A 151 -0.15 -3.66 -29.90
N PRO A 152 -1.42 -4.10 -29.85
CA PRO A 152 -1.78 -5.43 -29.39
C PRO A 152 -1.08 -6.51 -30.23
N GLN A 153 -0.73 -7.64 -29.60
CA GLN A 153 -0.17 -8.79 -30.30
C GLN A 153 -1.28 -9.66 -30.88
N GLN A 154 -0.96 -10.50 -31.86
CA GLN A 154 -1.92 -11.42 -32.46
C GLN A 154 -2.57 -12.32 -31.38
N GLY A 155 -3.90 -12.40 -31.40
CA GLY A 155 -4.68 -13.16 -30.42
C GLY A 155 -4.91 -12.47 -29.07
N ALA A 156 -4.42 -11.24 -28.89
CA ALA A 156 -4.76 -10.41 -27.73
C ALA A 156 -6.11 -9.71 -27.90
N ASP A 157 -6.66 -9.21 -26.79
CA ASP A 157 -7.84 -8.36 -26.80
C ASP A 157 -7.55 -6.99 -27.44
N GLY A 158 -8.61 -6.35 -27.95
CA GLY A 158 -8.53 -5.03 -28.59
C GLY A 158 -8.34 -3.88 -27.59
N LEU A 159 -8.13 -2.68 -28.12
CA LEU A 159 -7.90 -1.45 -27.34
C LEU A 159 -9.17 -0.86 -26.70
N ASP A 160 -10.31 -1.56 -26.81
CA ASP A 160 -11.51 -1.30 -26.04
C ASP A 160 -11.58 -2.15 -24.76
N ASP A 161 -10.76 -3.20 -24.64
CA ASP A 161 -10.59 -3.94 -23.39
C ASP A 161 -9.69 -3.14 -22.44
N TRP A 162 -10.22 -2.85 -21.25
CA TRP A 162 -9.57 -1.96 -20.31
C TRP A 162 -8.29 -2.58 -19.70
N ASP A 163 -8.32 -3.87 -19.35
CA ASP A 163 -7.18 -4.55 -18.70
C ASP A 163 -6.02 -4.76 -19.68
N ALA A 164 -6.33 -5.14 -20.93
CA ALA A 164 -5.37 -5.28 -22.01
C ALA A 164 -4.73 -3.92 -22.34
N THR A 165 -5.55 -2.87 -22.47
CA THR A 165 -5.08 -1.51 -22.76
C THR A 165 -4.21 -0.96 -21.63
N LEU A 166 -4.62 -1.15 -20.37
CA LEU A 166 -3.84 -0.74 -19.21
C LEU A 166 -2.46 -1.41 -19.20
N THR A 167 -2.40 -2.70 -19.56
CA THR A 167 -1.14 -3.44 -19.65
C THR A 167 -0.23 -2.86 -20.73
N LEU A 168 -0.77 -2.58 -21.93
CA LEU A 168 0.00 -1.98 -23.02
C LEU A 168 0.52 -0.58 -22.68
N VAL A 169 -0.32 0.28 -22.09
CA VAL A 169 0.08 1.64 -21.67
C VAL A 169 1.20 1.59 -20.63
N ARG A 170 1.14 0.65 -19.68
CA ARG A 170 2.21 0.47 -18.69
C ARG A 170 3.54 0.05 -19.33
N LEU A 171 3.49 -0.85 -20.32
CA LEU A 171 4.67 -1.29 -21.05
C LEU A 171 5.29 -0.15 -21.86
N GLU A 172 4.48 0.63 -22.58
CA GLU A 172 4.97 1.79 -23.32
C GLU A 172 5.55 2.84 -22.39
N LEU A 173 4.91 3.16 -21.26
CA LEU A 173 5.42 4.12 -20.31
C LEU A 173 6.78 3.69 -19.71
N ALA A 174 6.96 2.40 -19.43
CA ALA A 174 8.26 1.87 -19.02
C ALA A 174 9.33 2.05 -20.11
N ARG A 175 8.99 1.78 -21.37
CA ARG A 175 9.87 2.04 -22.52
C ARG A 175 10.23 3.51 -22.66
N TRP A 176 9.29 4.43 -22.42
CA TRP A 176 9.57 5.87 -22.47
C TRP A 176 10.59 6.30 -21.42
N GLU A 177 10.56 5.70 -20.23
CA GLU A 177 11.57 5.94 -19.19
C GLU A 177 12.93 5.35 -19.58
N GLU A 178 12.97 4.13 -20.11
CA GLU A 178 14.19 3.48 -20.62
C GLU A 178 14.85 4.31 -21.74
N ASN A 179 14.03 4.83 -22.65
CA ASN A 179 14.45 5.70 -23.74
C ASN A 179 14.76 7.14 -23.30
N LYS A 180 14.61 7.46 -22.01
CA LYS A 180 14.82 8.80 -21.43
C LYS A 180 13.95 9.87 -22.10
N TRP A 181 12.78 9.49 -22.59
CA TRP A 181 11.76 10.43 -23.05
C TRP A 181 11.10 11.11 -21.85
N ILE A 182 10.97 10.40 -20.73
CA ILE A 182 10.32 10.91 -19.51
C ILE A 182 11.03 10.39 -18.25
N SER A 183 10.94 11.14 -17.16
CA SER A 183 11.50 10.79 -15.85
C SER A 183 10.51 11.09 -14.73
N LYS A 184 10.61 10.36 -13.61
CA LYS A 184 9.87 10.64 -12.36
C LYS A 184 10.05 12.07 -11.84
N SER A 185 11.11 12.75 -12.24
CA SER A 185 11.37 14.13 -11.83
C SER A 185 10.60 15.17 -12.64
N ASP A 186 10.07 14.81 -13.81
CA ASP A 186 9.45 15.73 -14.77
C ASP A 186 8.05 16.16 -14.35
N ARG A 187 7.64 17.33 -14.85
CA ARG A 187 6.24 17.75 -14.83
C ARG A 187 5.55 17.18 -16.06
N VAL A 188 4.44 16.48 -15.87
CA VAL A 188 3.76 15.72 -16.91
C VAL A 188 2.41 16.34 -17.19
N ILE A 189 2.22 16.80 -18.43
CA ILE A 189 0.95 17.34 -18.91
C ILE A 189 0.30 16.25 -19.74
N VAL A 190 -0.94 15.89 -19.44
CA VAL A 190 -1.66 14.81 -20.13
C VAL A 190 -2.92 15.36 -20.81
N SER A 191 -2.97 15.22 -22.13
CA SER A 191 -4.16 15.47 -22.95
C SER A 191 -4.72 14.13 -23.42
N HIS A 192 -5.77 13.66 -22.76
CA HIS A 192 -6.27 12.29 -22.91
C HIS A 192 -7.65 12.21 -23.60
N GLN A 193 -8.15 13.30 -24.17
CA GLN A 193 -9.55 13.40 -24.59
C GLN A 193 -9.85 12.73 -25.92
N ALA A 194 -8.83 12.32 -26.66
CA ALA A 194 -8.97 11.63 -27.91
C ALA A 194 -8.61 10.14 -27.78
N GLY A 195 -9.30 9.31 -28.55
CA GLY A 195 -9.17 7.85 -28.50
C GLY A 195 -10.29 7.20 -27.68
N THR A 196 -10.15 5.89 -27.44
CA THR A 196 -11.18 5.12 -26.72
C THR A 196 -11.20 5.51 -25.23
N PRO A 197 -12.34 5.33 -24.53
CA PRO A 197 -12.40 5.51 -23.08
C PRO A 197 -11.38 4.64 -22.32
N ALA A 198 -11.08 3.45 -22.83
CA ALA A 198 -10.08 2.54 -22.26
C ALA A 198 -8.67 3.14 -22.30
N ILE A 199 -8.22 3.66 -23.45
CA ILE A 199 -6.92 4.31 -23.59
C ILE A 199 -6.84 5.56 -22.70
N SER A 200 -7.88 6.40 -22.78
CA SER A 200 -7.95 7.66 -22.03
C SER A 200 -7.78 7.44 -20.52
N SER A 201 -8.54 6.49 -19.96
CA SER A 201 -8.48 6.17 -18.53
C SER A 201 -7.19 5.46 -18.13
N ALA A 202 -6.67 4.56 -18.95
CA ALA A 202 -5.41 3.86 -18.70
C ALA A 202 -4.21 4.83 -18.64
N VAL A 203 -4.13 5.79 -19.55
CA VAL A 203 -3.07 6.82 -19.57
C VAL A 203 -3.18 7.74 -18.36
N GLN A 204 -4.37 8.23 -18.03
CA GLN A 204 -4.59 9.03 -16.81
C GLN A 204 -4.10 8.29 -15.57
N LEU A 205 -4.60 7.07 -15.35
CA LEU A 205 -4.29 6.27 -14.16
C LEU A 205 -2.80 5.97 -14.06
N THR A 206 -2.18 5.53 -15.16
CA THR A 206 -0.76 5.16 -15.17
C THR A 206 0.13 6.37 -14.92
N CYS A 207 -0.18 7.54 -15.51
CA CYS A 207 0.55 8.76 -15.26
C CYS A 207 0.42 9.22 -13.80
N LEU A 208 -0.79 9.21 -13.24
CA LEU A 208 -1.03 9.60 -11.85
C LEU A 208 -0.30 8.68 -10.87
N ILE A 209 -0.33 7.37 -11.09
CA ILE A 209 0.40 6.40 -10.27
C ILE A 209 1.91 6.64 -10.36
N ARG A 210 2.44 6.96 -11.55
CA ARG A 210 3.88 7.07 -11.77
C ARG A 210 4.48 8.41 -11.34
N PHE A 211 3.78 9.51 -11.61
CA PHE A 211 4.28 10.88 -11.47
C PHE A 211 3.57 11.69 -10.38
N GLY A 212 2.45 11.19 -9.85
CA GLY A 212 1.76 11.76 -8.69
C GLY A 212 1.32 13.22 -8.90
N LYS A 213 1.65 14.08 -7.93
CA LYS A 213 1.32 15.52 -7.95
C LYS A 213 1.93 16.31 -9.11
N LYS A 214 2.87 15.72 -9.86
CA LYS A 214 3.50 16.36 -11.02
C LYS A 214 2.67 16.24 -12.30
N VAL A 215 1.53 15.55 -12.23
CA VAL A 215 0.58 15.43 -13.34
C VAL A 215 -0.40 16.59 -13.35
N GLU A 216 -0.54 17.22 -14.50
CA GLU A 216 -1.60 18.16 -14.83
C GLU A 216 -2.34 17.64 -16.08
N PHE A 217 -3.66 17.80 -16.11
CA PHE A 217 -4.46 17.45 -17.29
C PHE A 217 -4.75 18.70 -18.10
N LEU A 218 -4.44 18.68 -19.39
CA LEU A 218 -4.79 19.74 -20.30
C LEU A 218 -6.02 19.29 -21.11
N VAL A 219 -7.15 19.93 -20.83
CA VAL A 219 -8.45 19.57 -21.42
C VAL A 219 -9.02 20.71 -22.25
N SER A 220 -9.64 20.38 -23.37
CA SER A 220 -10.23 21.27 -24.38
C SER A 220 -11.65 20.80 -24.72
N SER A 221 -12.35 21.54 -25.59
CA SER A 221 -13.63 21.18 -26.16
C SER A 221 -13.60 21.46 -27.65
N GLU A 222 -13.98 20.49 -28.47
CA GLU A 222 -14.06 20.65 -29.93
C GLU A 222 -15.03 21.77 -30.35
N LEU A 223 -16.11 21.95 -29.58
CA LEU A 223 -17.13 22.97 -29.83
C LEU A 223 -16.80 24.33 -29.22
N ALA A 224 -15.86 24.38 -28.27
CA ALA A 224 -15.46 25.60 -27.57
C ALA A 224 -13.96 25.57 -27.21
N PRO A 225 -13.06 25.72 -28.21
CA PRO A 225 -11.61 25.62 -28.00
C PRO A 225 -11.07 26.69 -27.04
N ASP A 226 -11.77 27.83 -26.91
CA ASP A 226 -11.48 28.91 -25.97
C ASP A 226 -11.64 28.50 -24.49
N ARG A 227 -12.25 27.35 -24.22
CA ARG A 227 -12.39 26.77 -22.86
C ARG A 227 -11.29 25.79 -22.48
N THR A 228 -10.22 25.71 -23.28
CA THR A 228 -9.05 24.91 -22.94
C THR A 228 -8.48 25.35 -21.60
N LYS A 229 -8.18 24.40 -20.71
CA LYS A 229 -7.67 24.70 -19.38
C LYS A 229 -6.83 23.57 -18.79
N PHE A 230 -5.95 23.94 -17.88
CA PHE A 230 -5.27 23.01 -16.99
C PHE A 230 -6.16 22.62 -15.81
N LEU A 231 -6.20 21.32 -15.52
CA LEU A 231 -6.76 20.74 -14.31
C LEU A 231 -5.62 20.10 -13.52
N LYS A 232 -5.53 20.42 -12.22
CA LYS A 232 -4.55 19.77 -11.35
C LYS A 232 -4.88 18.27 -11.24
N GLY A 233 -3.92 17.40 -11.52
CA GLY A 233 -4.07 15.96 -11.28
C GLY A 233 -4.04 15.58 -9.80
N SER A 234 -3.67 16.53 -8.93
CA SER A 234 -3.51 16.29 -7.48
C SER A 234 -4.78 15.76 -6.82
N SER A 235 -5.98 16.26 -7.13
CA SER A 235 -7.21 15.83 -6.45
C SER A 235 -7.57 14.36 -6.71
N TYR A 236 -7.41 13.89 -7.94
CA TYR A 236 -7.64 12.48 -8.28
C TYR A 236 -6.55 11.58 -7.68
N PHE A 237 -5.29 12.00 -7.76
CA PHE A 237 -4.18 11.30 -7.13
C PHE A 237 -4.35 11.18 -5.61
N GLU A 238 -4.71 12.28 -4.95
CA GLU A 238 -5.01 12.35 -3.51
C GLU A 238 -6.13 11.38 -3.16
N THR A 239 -7.23 11.37 -3.93
CA THR A 239 -8.33 10.42 -3.72
C THR A 239 -7.86 8.95 -3.77
N LEU A 240 -7.02 8.60 -4.74
CA LEU A 240 -6.43 7.25 -4.83
C LEU A 240 -5.53 6.92 -3.64
N GLN A 241 -4.71 7.88 -3.19
CA GLN A 241 -3.85 7.68 -2.02
C GLN A 241 -4.66 7.56 -0.73
N PHE A 242 -5.74 8.33 -0.55
CA PHE A 242 -6.60 8.21 0.63
C PHE A 242 -7.30 6.87 0.69
N LYS A 243 -7.80 6.35 -0.43
CA LYS A 243 -8.34 4.98 -0.48
C LYS A 243 -7.29 3.94 -0.10
N LYS A 244 -6.05 4.11 -0.58
CA LYS A 244 -4.92 3.26 -0.19
C LYS A 244 -4.61 3.36 1.30
N LEU A 245 -4.67 4.55 1.91
CA LEU A 245 -4.51 4.74 3.35
C LEU A 245 -5.59 3.99 4.14
N GLU A 246 -6.84 4.06 3.71
CA GLU A 246 -7.95 3.32 4.32
C GLU A 246 -7.72 1.80 4.26
N ASP A 247 -7.31 1.27 3.10
CA ASP A 247 -7.01 -0.16 2.94
C ASP A 247 -5.85 -0.62 3.84
N LEU A 248 -4.80 0.20 3.97
CA LEU A 248 -3.64 -0.10 4.81
C LEU A 248 -3.98 -0.02 6.30
N LEU A 249 -4.73 1.00 6.73
CA LEU A 249 -5.25 1.08 8.10
C LEU A 249 -6.16 -0.11 8.41
N ALA A 250 -7.05 -0.49 7.50
CA ALA A 250 -7.92 -1.65 7.68
C ALA A 250 -7.14 -2.96 7.87
N ARG A 251 -5.84 -3.01 7.53
CA ARG A 251 -4.92 -4.13 7.73
C ARG A 251 -3.86 -3.86 8.82
N ASP A 252 -4.05 -2.80 9.62
CA ASP A 252 -3.11 -2.42 10.68
C ASP A 252 -1.66 -2.23 10.17
N ASP A 253 -1.46 -1.90 8.88
CA ASP A 253 -0.15 -1.70 8.26
C ASP A 253 0.31 -0.25 8.43
N TYR A 254 0.67 0.11 9.67
CA TYR A 254 1.09 1.46 10.02
C TYR A 254 2.40 1.90 9.33
N ALA A 255 3.23 0.95 8.89
CA ALA A 255 4.43 1.25 8.13
C ALA A 255 4.07 1.67 6.69
N GLY A 256 3.18 0.92 6.05
CA GLY A 256 2.60 1.26 4.76
C GLY A 256 1.86 2.59 4.79
N VAL A 257 1.03 2.83 5.81
CA VAL A 257 0.31 4.11 6.00
C VAL A 257 1.30 5.27 6.05
N ALA A 258 2.37 5.17 6.84
CA ALA A 258 3.37 6.23 6.93
C ALA A 258 4.10 6.49 5.60
N SER A 259 4.38 5.44 4.81
CA SER A 259 4.98 5.58 3.47
C SER A 259 4.07 6.36 2.52
N VAL A 260 2.76 6.09 2.54
CA VAL A 260 1.79 6.81 1.72
C VAL A 260 1.62 8.26 2.19
N VAL A 261 1.53 8.51 3.50
CA VAL A 261 1.46 9.87 4.07
C VAL A 261 2.68 10.71 3.65
N GLN A 262 3.89 10.13 3.64
CA GLN A 262 5.08 10.82 3.16
C GLN A 262 4.98 11.20 1.67
N SER A 263 4.39 10.32 0.84
CA SER A 263 4.21 10.60 -0.60
C SER A 263 3.14 11.64 -0.90
N LEU A 264 2.23 11.89 0.04
CA LEU A 264 1.18 12.90 -0.08
C LEU A 264 1.69 14.32 0.11
N GLU A 265 2.93 14.55 0.57
CA GLU A 265 3.51 15.89 0.76
C GLU A 265 2.51 16.88 1.41
N LEU A 266 1.87 16.44 2.50
CA LEU A 266 0.85 17.23 3.20
C LEU A 266 1.47 18.54 3.72
N GLU A 267 0.72 19.64 3.56
CA GLU A 267 1.10 20.94 4.13
C GLU A 267 1.17 20.87 5.65
N ASP A 268 2.05 21.67 6.23
CA ASP A 268 2.22 21.74 7.68
C ASP A 268 0.94 22.26 8.33
N SER A 269 0.33 21.39 9.14
CA SER A 269 -0.95 21.65 9.78
C SER A 269 -1.01 20.94 11.13
N VAL A 270 -1.91 21.40 12.00
CA VAL A 270 -2.19 20.73 13.28
C VAL A 270 -2.62 19.28 13.06
N LEU A 271 -3.35 19.01 11.97
CA LEU A 271 -3.78 17.66 11.60
C LEU A 271 -2.60 16.77 11.18
N LYS A 272 -1.64 17.30 10.41
CA LYS A 272 -0.41 16.57 10.03
C LYS A 272 0.42 16.22 11.26
N VAL A 273 0.65 17.17 12.17
CA VAL A 273 1.40 16.91 13.42
C VAL A 273 0.71 15.83 14.25
N LYS A 274 -0.62 15.88 14.36
CA LYS A 274 -1.41 14.85 15.05
C LYS A 274 -1.28 13.48 14.36
N LEU A 275 -1.37 13.44 13.03
CA LEU A 275 -1.22 12.21 12.24
C LEU A 275 0.16 11.56 12.44
N GLU A 276 1.23 12.33 12.32
CA GLU A 276 2.61 11.85 12.49
C GLU A 276 2.83 11.30 13.90
N HIS A 277 2.32 11.98 14.92
CA HIS A 277 2.39 11.51 16.30
C HIS A 277 1.64 10.18 16.51
N LEU A 278 0.40 10.07 16.03
CA LEU A 278 -0.38 8.84 16.13
C LEU A 278 0.27 7.68 15.37
N LEU A 279 0.88 7.94 14.22
CA LEU A 279 1.62 6.93 13.45
C LEU A 279 2.88 6.46 14.18
N GLU A 280 3.58 7.35 14.87
CA GLU A 280 4.71 6.99 15.73
C GLU A 280 4.25 6.02 16.84
N LEU A 281 3.17 6.35 17.54
CA LEU A 281 2.58 5.50 18.56
C LEU A 281 2.20 4.13 17.99
N ALA A 282 1.49 4.09 16.86
CA ALA A 282 1.06 2.86 16.22
C ALA A 282 2.24 1.96 15.84
N LYS A 283 3.34 2.54 15.33
CA LYS A 283 4.58 1.80 15.00
C LYS A 283 5.25 1.23 16.25
N LEU A 284 5.34 1.99 17.34
CA LEU A 284 5.90 1.51 18.60
C LEU A 284 5.08 0.34 19.16
N TRP A 285 3.75 0.47 19.15
CA TRP A 285 2.86 -0.60 19.56
C TRP A 285 3.00 -1.85 18.68
N ASN A 286 3.03 -1.67 17.36
CA ASN A 286 3.18 -2.77 16.40
C ASN A 286 4.53 -3.49 16.52
N ALA A 287 5.56 -2.82 17.02
CA ALA A 287 6.86 -3.39 17.35
C ALA A 287 6.93 -4.02 18.76
N ALA A 288 5.80 -4.13 19.47
CA ALA A 288 5.71 -4.54 20.87
C ALA A 288 6.56 -3.71 21.85
N LYS A 289 6.93 -2.48 21.46
CA LYS A 289 7.67 -1.52 22.30
C LYS A 289 6.71 -0.75 23.22
N PHE A 290 5.93 -1.48 24.01
CA PHE A 290 4.82 -0.91 24.77
C PHE A 290 5.26 0.18 25.76
N ASP A 291 6.46 0.09 26.30
CA ASP A 291 6.98 1.13 27.19
C ASP A 291 7.27 2.45 26.48
N GLU A 292 7.89 2.39 25.30
CA GLU A 292 8.11 3.58 24.47
C GLU A 292 6.76 4.15 24.01
N PHE A 293 5.83 3.28 23.59
CA PHE A 293 4.46 3.65 23.25
C PHE A 293 3.76 4.41 24.38
N ALA A 294 3.78 3.85 25.60
CA ALA A 294 3.23 4.46 26.80
C ALA A 294 3.83 5.83 27.10
N ASN A 295 5.16 5.93 27.08
CA ASN A 295 5.88 7.17 27.36
C ASN A 295 5.56 8.26 26.34
N ARG A 296 5.40 7.87 25.07
CA ARG A 296 5.11 8.79 23.97
C ARG A 296 3.68 9.30 23.96
N MET A 297 2.71 8.59 24.56
CA MET A 297 1.33 9.08 24.67
C MET A 297 1.17 10.38 25.49
N GLY A 298 2.17 10.78 26.28
CA GLY A 298 2.23 12.09 26.93
C GLY A 298 1.34 12.26 28.17
N LEU A 299 1.03 13.51 28.56
CA LEU A 299 0.44 13.89 29.86
C LEU A 299 -0.98 13.34 30.12
N VAL A 300 -1.67 12.86 29.09
CA VAL A 300 -2.97 12.17 29.20
C VAL A 300 -2.77 10.65 29.11
N THR A 301 -1.66 10.15 29.65
CA THR A 301 -1.43 8.70 29.73
C THR A 301 -2.62 8.07 30.46
N PRO A 302 -3.40 7.16 29.83
CA PRO A 302 -4.53 6.52 30.48
C PRO A 302 -4.06 5.86 31.78
N ILE A 303 -4.86 5.98 32.85
CA ILE A 303 -4.60 5.34 34.15
C ILE A 303 -4.18 3.87 33.97
N ARG A 304 -4.79 3.20 32.96
CA ARG A 304 -4.51 1.83 32.53
C ARG A 304 -3.02 1.51 32.31
N VAL A 305 -2.21 2.43 31.79
CA VAL A 305 -0.76 2.19 31.54
C VAL A 305 0.03 1.98 32.84
N ARG A 306 -0.52 2.43 33.98
CA ARG A 306 0.09 2.27 35.30
C ARG A 306 -0.31 0.96 35.98
N GLU A 307 -1.30 0.28 35.45
CA GLU A 307 -1.70 -1.03 35.95
C GLU A 307 -0.62 -2.05 35.61
N TRP A 308 -0.45 -3.11 36.40
CA TRP A 308 0.59 -4.12 36.11
C TRP A 308 0.20 -5.04 34.93
N TRP A 309 -1.10 -5.15 34.65
CA TRP A 309 -1.65 -6.13 33.70
C TRP A 309 -1.79 -5.63 32.26
N TRP A 310 -1.70 -4.33 32.00
CA TRP A 310 -2.11 -3.74 30.72
C TRP A 310 -1.35 -4.28 29.50
N LYS A 311 -0.03 -4.50 29.61
CA LYS A 311 0.79 -5.03 28.52
C LYS A 311 0.35 -6.42 28.08
N GLY A 312 -0.22 -7.22 28.98
CA GLY A 312 -0.78 -8.53 28.64
C GLY A 312 -1.89 -8.39 27.60
N TYR A 313 -2.78 -7.41 27.79
CA TYR A 313 -3.86 -7.13 26.83
C TYR A 313 -3.35 -6.51 25.53
N GLU A 314 -2.34 -5.62 25.58
CA GLU A 314 -1.73 -5.09 24.36
C GLU A 314 -1.07 -6.19 23.53
N MET A 315 -0.34 -7.10 24.18
CA MET A 315 0.30 -8.24 23.52
C MET A 315 -0.74 -9.19 22.90
N ALA A 316 -1.84 -9.45 23.61
CA ALA A 316 -2.91 -10.30 23.10
C ALA A 316 -3.66 -9.66 21.93
N TYR A 317 -3.92 -8.35 21.98
CA TYR A 317 -4.52 -7.66 20.85
C TYR A 317 -3.57 -7.64 19.64
N LEU A 318 -2.26 -7.49 19.86
CA LEU A 318 -1.24 -7.63 18.82
C LEU A 318 -1.24 -9.04 18.19
N ALA A 319 -1.46 -10.09 18.99
CA ALA A 319 -1.61 -11.45 18.46
C ALA A 319 -2.78 -11.57 17.48
N VAL A 320 -3.94 -10.95 17.78
CA VAL A 320 -5.09 -10.91 16.88
C VAL A 320 -4.78 -10.15 15.59
N VAL A 321 -4.05 -9.03 15.69
CA VAL A 321 -3.60 -8.27 14.53
C VAL A 321 -2.65 -9.10 13.65
N ARG A 322 -1.72 -9.84 14.23
CA ARG A 322 -0.84 -10.76 13.48
C ARG A 322 -1.62 -11.86 12.76
N MET A 323 -2.63 -12.44 13.42
CA MET A 323 -3.50 -13.44 12.80
C MET A 323 -4.23 -12.86 11.58
N LYS A 324 -4.79 -11.66 11.73
CA LYS A 324 -5.48 -10.93 10.65
C LYS A 324 -4.55 -10.60 9.48
N ASN A 325 -3.28 -10.34 9.76
CA ASN A 325 -2.28 -9.99 8.74
C ASN A 325 -1.64 -11.20 8.05
N GLY A 326 -2.08 -12.42 8.37
CA GLY A 326 -1.58 -13.63 7.75
C GLY A 326 -0.30 -14.18 8.38
N ASP A 327 0.01 -13.77 9.62
CA ASP A 327 1.17 -14.21 10.40
C ASP A 327 0.78 -15.09 11.60
N PRO A 328 0.20 -16.29 11.37
CA PRO A 328 -0.31 -17.16 12.44
C PRO A 328 0.78 -17.62 13.41
N THR A 329 2.02 -17.83 12.94
CA THR A 329 3.13 -18.19 13.82
C THR A 329 3.44 -17.07 14.83
N GLU A 330 3.49 -15.82 14.39
CA GLU A 330 3.67 -14.69 15.32
C GLU A 330 2.45 -14.54 16.24
N ALA A 331 1.23 -14.73 15.72
CA ALA A 331 0.01 -14.72 16.52
C ALA A 331 0.05 -15.75 17.66
N LEU A 332 0.53 -16.97 17.41
CA LEU A 332 0.73 -17.96 18.46
C LEU A 332 1.73 -17.46 19.52
N PHE A 333 2.90 -17.00 19.09
CA PHE A 333 3.92 -16.55 20.04
C PHE A 333 3.46 -15.36 20.89
N HIS A 334 2.78 -14.38 20.28
CA HIS A 334 2.24 -13.24 21.00
C HIS A 334 1.10 -13.63 21.95
N SER A 335 0.19 -14.53 21.56
CA SER A 335 -0.89 -14.99 22.44
C SER A 335 -0.39 -15.76 23.66
N VAL A 336 0.61 -16.64 23.49
CA VAL A 336 1.25 -17.33 24.63
C VAL A 336 2.02 -16.35 25.52
N ARG A 337 2.82 -15.44 24.92
CA ARG A 337 3.57 -14.42 25.68
C ARG A 337 2.67 -13.46 26.44
N ALA A 338 1.47 -13.17 25.92
CA ALA A 338 0.51 -12.32 26.60
C ALA A 338 0.11 -12.92 27.96
N ILE A 339 -0.19 -14.22 28.01
CA ILE A 339 -0.57 -14.90 29.25
C ILE A 339 0.64 -15.20 30.14
N GLU A 340 1.71 -15.78 29.60
CA GLU A 340 2.93 -16.08 30.37
C GLU A 340 3.51 -14.81 31.00
N GLY A 341 3.61 -13.73 30.20
CA GLY A 341 4.07 -12.43 30.65
C GLY A 341 3.14 -11.83 31.70
N LEU A 342 1.82 -11.94 31.51
CA LEU A 342 0.85 -11.45 32.49
C LEU A 342 0.92 -12.19 33.83
N ILE A 343 1.07 -13.52 33.83
CA ILE A 343 1.25 -14.29 35.07
C ILE A 343 2.58 -13.90 35.74
N CYS A 344 3.62 -13.62 34.97
CA CYS A 344 4.89 -13.14 35.51
C CYS A 344 4.73 -11.78 36.20
N GLU A 345 4.06 -10.83 35.54
CA GLU A 345 3.74 -9.52 36.14
C GLU A 345 2.83 -9.64 37.36
N TRP A 346 1.87 -10.57 37.35
CA TRP A 346 1.06 -10.91 38.52
C TRP A 346 1.94 -11.34 39.70
N ALA A 347 2.89 -12.25 39.47
CA ALA A 347 3.79 -12.74 40.52
C ALA A 347 4.69 -11.61 41.07
N ILE A 348 5.15 -10.71 40.18
CA ILE A 348 5.92 -9.53 40.57
C ILE A 348 5.06 -8.58 41.43
N ALA A 349 3.83 -8.30 40.99
CA ALA A 349 2.92 -7.37 41.66
C ALA A 349 2.47 -7.89 43.04
N THR A 350 2.22 -9.19 43.18
CA THR A 350 1.67 -9.80 44.40
C THR A 350 2.75 -10.34 45.35
N HIS A 351 3.90 -10.79 44.81
CA HIS A 351 4.94 -11.48 45.57
C HIS A 351 6.35 -10.89 45.35
N GLY A 352 6.48 -9.66 44.88
CA GLY A 352 7.77 -9.04 44.53
C GLY A 352 8.85 -9.06 45.63
N SER A 353 8.48 -9.12 46.91
CA SER A 353 9.45 -9.29 48.01
C SER A 353 10.20 -10.64 47.96
N ASN A 354 9.61 -11.65 47.31
CA ASN A 354 10.18 -12.99 47.09
C ASN A 354 10.82 -13.16 45.71
N ILE A 355 11.04 -12.07 44.97
CA ILE A 355 11.61 -12.08 43.62
C ILE A 355 12.86 -11.20 43.60
N HIS A 356 13.90 -11.62 42.88
CA HIS A 356 15.02 -10.76 42.47
C HIS A 356 15.24 -10.85 40.97
N TYR A 357 16.09 -10.00 40.41
CA TYR A 357 16.35 -9.97 38.98
C TYR A 357 17.77 -10.41 38.66
N SER A 358 17.90 -11.21 37.60
CA SER A 358 19.19 -11.63 37.05
C SER A 358 19.49 -10.89 35.76
N PHE A 359 20.64 -10.21 35.71
CA PHE A 359 21.08 -9.41 34.57
C PHE A 359 22.37 -9.98 33.98
N ILE A 360 22.62 -9.72 32.69
CA ILE A 360 23.93 -9.98 32.10
C ILE A 360 24.89 -8.91 32.61
N LYS A 361 26.00 -9.34 33.21
CA LYS A 361 27.06 -8.42 33.63
C LYS A 361 27.69 -7.80 32.39
N LEU A 362 27.86 -6.48 32.37
CA LEU A 362 28.60 -5.78 31.33
C LEU A 362 30.03 -5.47 31.80
N ASP A 363 30.99 -5.53 30.88
CA ASP A 363 32.35 -5.07 31.09
C ASP A 363 32.43 -3.53 31.03
N ARG A 364 33.64 -2.98 31.19
CA ARG A 364 33.87 -1.52 31.18
C ARG A 364 33.54 -0.84 29.85
N ASN A 365 33.40 -1.61 28.77
CA ASN A 365 33.10 -1.14 27.42
C ASN A 365 31.61 -1.34 27.06
N GLY A 366 30.80 -1.86 27.98
CA GLY A 366 29.38 -2.15 27.74
C GLY A 366 29.12 -3.49 27.03
N ASN A 367 30.12 -4.36 26.89
CA ASN A 367 29.93 -5.69 26.30
C ASN A 367 29.58 -6.73 27.37
N PRO A 368 28.86 -7.82 27.04
CA PRO A 368 28.63 -8.93 27.96
C PRO A 368 29.94 -9.50 28.51
N ALA A 369 30.12 -9.43 29.84
CA ALA A 369 31.25 -10.05 30.51
C ALA A 369 31.13 -11.58 30.43
N LEU A 370 32.22 -12.24 30.08
CA LEU A 370 32.27 -13.70 29.90
C LEU A 370 33.10 -14.35 31.01
N ASP A 371 32.69 -15.54 31.43
CA ASP A 371 33.48 -16.38 32.32
C ASP A 371 34.64 -17.06 31.58
N ALA A 372 35.47 -17.82 32.32
CA ALA A 372 36.62 -18.53 31.76
C ALA A 372 36.25 -19.57 30.67
N ARG A 373 34.96 -19.87 30.48
CA ARG A 373 34.44 -20.79 29.46
C ARG A 373 33.73 -20.06 28.32
N GLY A 374 33.79 -18.72 28.28
CA GLY A 374 33.11 -17.91 27.28
C GLY A 374 31.61 -17.74 27.50
N SER A 375 31.08 -18.12 28.67
CA SER A 375 29.65 -17.98 29.00
C SER A 375 29.37 -16.62 29.64
N LYS A 376 28.23 -16.01 29.31
CA LYS A 376 27.82 -14.71 29.87
C LYS A 376 27.68 -14.79 31.40
N ILE A 377 28.40 -13.93 32.12
CA ILE A 377 28.32 -13.80 33.58
C ILE A 377 27.00 -13.11 33.94
N ARG A 378 26.31 -13.62 34.95
CA ARG A 378 25.07 -13.03 35.47
C ARG A 378 25.26 -12.40 36.84
N GLU A 379 24.68 -11.22 37.04
CA GLU A 379 24.58 -10.54 38.34
C GLU A 379 23.13 -10.57 38.85
N TYR A 380 22.96 -10.54 40.17
CA TYR A 380 21.65 -10.61 40.81
C TYR A 380 21.43 -9.37 41.67
N ASP A 381 20.35 -8.62 41.40
CA ASP A 381 19.99 -7.43 42.16
C ASP A 381 18.50 -7.47 42.55
N SER A 382 18.23 -7.11 43.80
CA SER A 382 16.88 -6.99 44.36
C SER A 382 16.31 -5.56 44.24
N ARG A 383 17.11 -4.56 43.86
CA ARG A 383 16.75 -3.12 43.88
C ARG A 383 16.62 -2.47 42.50
N ARG A 384 17.09 -3.10 41.41
CA ARG A 384 17.23 -2.48 40.08
C ARG A 384 16.00 -2.45 39.16
N TYR A 385 14.82 -2.89 39.61
CA TYR A 385 13.63 -2.97 38.76
C TYR A 385 13.14 -1.63 38.18
N ARG A 386 13.63 -0.47 38.66
CA ARG A 386 13.05 0.84 38.29
C ARG A 386 13.72 1.57 37.12
N GLY A 387 14.79 1.05 36.52
CA GLY A 387 15.55 1.77 35.48
C GLY A 387 15.68 1.02 34.16
N ASP A 388 16.32 -0.16 34.20
CA ASP A 388 16.80 -0.84 33.00
C ASP A 388 16.25 -2.27 32.93
N LYS A 389 15.36 -2.52 31.96
CA LYS A 389 14.51 -3.71 31.81
C LYS A 389 15.20 -4.93 31.20
N GLU A 390 16.44 -5.21 31.61
CA GLU A 390 17.22 -6.32 31.04
C GLU A 390 17.33 -7.56 31.95
N GLY A 391 16.65 -7.55 33.10
CA GLY A 391 16.73 -8.62 34.10
C GLY A 391 15.64 -9.67 33.97
N SER A 392 15.99 -10.96 33.98
CA SER A 392 15.01 -12.03 34.13
C SER A 392 14.56 -12.16 35.59
N PRO A 393 13.25 -12.26 35.88
CA PRO A 393 12.75 -12.45 37.23
C PRO A 393 13.07 -13.86 37.73
N ILE A 394 13.66 -13.94 38.92
CA ILE A 394 14.09 -15.17 39.57
C ILE A 394 13.46 -15.25 40.95
N ALA A 395 12.91 -16.42 41.25
CA ALA A 395 12.37 -16.75 42.55
C ALA A 395 13.46 -16.82 43.64
N LYS A 396 13.21 -16.16 44.77
CA LYS A 396 13.97 -16.40 46.01
C LYS A 396 13.49 -17.70 46.64
N HIS A 397 14.37 -18.37 47.38
CA HIS A 397 14.06 -19.62 48.07
C HIS A 397 12.82 -19.57 48.98
N THR A 398 12.40 -18.38 49.42
CA THR A 398 11.20 -18.17 50.24
C THR A 398 9.88 -18.22 49.47
N ILE A 399 9.90 -18.20 48.12
CA ILE A 399 8.68 -18.09 47.33
C ILE A 399 7.80 -19.34 47.45
N ASP A 400 8.40 -20.54 47.44
CA ASP A 400 7.65 -21.81 47.38
C ASP A 400 6.83 -22.05 48.66
N ALA A 401 7.34 -21.59 49.80
CA ALA A 401 6.61 -21.61 51.07
C ALA A 401 5.32 -20.75 51.03
N LYS A 402 5.24 -19.71 50.18
CA LYS A 402 4.01 -18.93 49.98
C LYS A 402 2.95 -19.69 49.19
N PHE A 403 3.37 -20.72 48.49
CA PHE A 403 2.57 -21.54 47.60
C PHE A 403 2.42 -22.98 48.12
N GLY A 404 2.53 -23.18 49.45
CA GLY A 404 2.34 -24.51 50.05
C GLY A 404 3.39 -25.55 49.66
N ASN A 405 4.58 -25.12 49.21
CA ASN A 405 5.63 -25.98 48.63
C ASN A 405 5.16 -26.70 47.35
N ALA A 406 4.50 -25.95 46.47
CA ALA A 406 3.91 -26.45 45.22
C ALA A 406 4.94 -27.04 44.24
N LEU A 407 6.23 -26.67 44.32
CA LEU A 407 7.24 -27.22 43.43
C LEU A 407 7.48 -28.72 43.70
N LYS A 408 7.24 -29.56 42.69
CA LYS A 408 7.29 -31.03 42.83
C LYS A 408 8.64 -31.63 42.42
N TYR A 409 9.39 -30.97 41.52
CA TYR A 409 10.57 -31.57 40.90
C TYR A 409 11.88 -31.23 41.65
N PRO A 410 12.79 -32.21 41.87
CA PRO A 410 14.05 -31.98 42.60
C PRO A 410 14.95 -30.89 41.99
N ASN A 411 15.06 -30.83 40.66
CA ASN A 411 15.84 -29.82 39.97
C ASN A 411 15.30 -28.39 40.20
N GLN A 412 13.98 -28.21 40.26
CA GLN A 412 13.36 -26.92 40.58
C GLN A 412 13.66 -26.50 42.02
N LYS A 413 13.61 -27.45 42.97
CA LYS A 413 13.97 -27.19 44.37
C LYS A 413 15.45 -26.83 44.52
N ASP A 414 16.33 -27.52 43.80
CA ASP A 414 17.76 -27.23 43.80
C ASP A 414 18.07 -25.83 43.23
N ASP A 415 17.44 -25.48 42.10
CA ASP A 415 17.59 -24.15 41.50
C ASP A 415 16.99 -23.07 42.40
N LEU A 416 15.87 -23.35 43.06
CA LEU A 416 15.25 -22.45 44.03
C LEU A 416 16.17 -22.18 45.23
N ASN A 417 16.74 -23.24 45.81
CA ASN A 417 17.68 -23.16 46.93
C ASN A 417 18.94 -22.36 46.56
N ARG A 418 19.32 -22.39 45.29
CA ARG A 418 20.44 -21.60 44.74
C ARG A 418 20.03 -20.19 44.30
N ASN A 419 18.76 -19.81 44.48
CA ASN A 419 18.13 -18.60 43.94
C ASN A 419 18.41 -18.38 42.44
N LYS A 420 18.28 -19.46 41.67
CA LYS A 420 18.46 -19.53 40.21
C LYS A 420 17.17 -19.89 39.46
N LEU A 421 16.09 -20.18 40.19
CA LEU A 421 14.83 -20.60 39.59
C LEU A 421 14.14 -19.43 38.84
N GLY A 422 14.15 -19.48 37.52
CA GLY A 422 13.49 -18.47 36.69
C GLY A 422 11.96 -18.55 36.76
N LEU A 423 11.30 -17.39 36.73
CA LEU A 423 9.84 -17.28 36.69
C LEU A 423 9.33 -17.26 35.25
N TYR A 424 9.40 -18.41 34.59
CA TYR A 424 8.88 -18.65 33.25
C TYR A 424 8.48 -20.12 33.08
N GLY A 425 7.70 -20.43 32.04
CA GLY A 425 7.28 -21.79 31.70
C GLY A 425 6.56 -22.50 32.85
N ARG A 426 6.73 -23.83 32.91
CA ARG A 426 6.00 -24.71 33.85
C ARG A 426 6.13 -24.29 35.32
N VAL A 427 7.29 -23.77 35.73
CA VAL A 427 7.51 -23.28 37.10
C VAL A 427 6.54 -22.16 37.45
N LEU A 428 6.43 -21.16 36.58
CA LEU A 428 5.53 -20.02 36.78
C LEU A 428 4.06 -20.47 36.86
N TYR A 429 3.66 -21.38 35.98
CA TYR A 429 2.30 -21.94 35.98
C TYR A 429 1.99 -22.73 37.26
N THR A 430 2.91 -23.58 37.74
CA THR A 430 2.71 -24.33 38.99
C THR A 430 2.52 -23.41 40.19
N LEU A 431 3.30 -22.33 40.29
CA LEU A 431 3.12 -21.36 41.37
C LEU A 431 1.77 -20.64 41.25
N PHE A 432 1.38 -20.21 40.05
CA PHE A 432 0.08 -19.58 39.82
C PHE A 432 -1.09 -20.53 40.16
N GLU A 433 -1.04 -21.77 39.68
CA GLU A 433 -2.07 -22.80 39.91
C GLU A 433 -2.32 -23.05 41.41
N SER A 434 -1.25 -23.12 42.19
CA SER A 434 -1.33 -23.36 43.64
C SER A 434 -2.10 -22.29 44.42
N THR A 435 -2.32 -21.10 43.84
CA THR A 435 -3.15 -20.05 44.47
C THR A 435 -4.63 -20.36 44.44
N PHE A 436 -5.05 -21.30 43.61
CA PHE A 436 -6.43 -21.70 43.47
C PHE A 436 -6.72 -23.01 44.22
N GLU A 437 -5.72 -23.82 44.57
CA GLU A 437 -5.94 -25.06 45.34
C GLU A 437 -6.42 -24.81 46.79
N PRO A 438 -7.30 -25.66 47.35
CA PRO A 438 -7.89 -26.86 46.74
C PRO A 438 -9.14 -26.56 45.88
N ASN A 439 -9.47 -25.29 45.63
CA ASN A 439 -10.68 -24.89 44.91
C ASN A 439 -10.49 -25.07 43.39
N SER A 440 -11.27 -25.97 42.82
CA SER A 440 -11.34 -26.43 41.42
C SER A 440 -11.51 -25.36 40.31
N ARG A 441 -11.27 -24.07 40.57
CA ARG A 441 -11.48 -22.98 39.61
C ARG A 441 -10.63 -23.08 38.34
N LEU A 442 -9.54 -23.82 38.37
CA LEU A 442 -8.66 -24.01 37.21
C LEU A 442 -8.92 -25.29 36.42
N THR A 443 -9.54 -26.32 37.04
CA THR A 443 -9.72 -27.64 36.41
C THR A 443 -10.59 -27.58 35.16
N ASP A 444 -11.56 -26.67 35.13
CA ASP A 444 -12.43 -26.43 33.98
C ASP A 444 -12.09 -25.14 33.21
N HIS A 445 -11.06 -24.39 33.64
CA HIS A 445 -10.72 -23.12 33.00
C HIS A 445 -9.78 -23.35 31.81
N PRO A 446 -10.00 -22.71 30.65
CA PRO A 446 -9.19 -22.89 29.45
C PRO A 446 -7.72 -22.48 29.58
N ILE A 447 -7.30 -21.93 30.72
CA ILE A 447 -5.91 -21.46 30.90
C ILE A 447 -4.94 -22.64 31.01
N SER A 448 -5.43 -23.84 31.38
CA SER A 448 -4.63 -25.07 31.43
C SER A 448 -3.98 -25.44 30.11
N ILE A 449 -4.64 -25.13 29.00
CA ILE A 449 -4.10 -25.39 27.66
C ILE A 449 -2.76 -24.72 27.43
N VAL A 450 -2.51 -23.58 28.07
CA VAL A 450 -1.29 -22.79 27.89
C VAL A 450 -0.06 -23.54 28.39
N TRP A 451 -0.19 -24.31 29.47
CA TRP A 451 0.93 -25.05 30.04
C TRP A 451 0.92 -26.55 29.71
N GLU A 452 -0.25 -27.15 29.48
CA GLU A 452 -0.36 -28.59 29.18
C GLU A 452 -0.06 -28.90 27.72
N GLN A 453 -0.45 -28.01 26.80
CA GLN A 453 -0.34 -28.23 25.35
C GLN A 453 0.59 -27.21 24.70
N LEU A 454 0.30 -25.91 24.85
CA LEU A 454 0.98 -24.86 24.10
C LEU A 454 2.46 -24.68 24.47
N ALA A 455 2.85 -25.00 25.70
CA ALA A 455 4.24 -24.90 26.14
C ALA A 455 5.18 -25.80 25.34
N ASP A 456 4.73 -27.03 25.03
CA ASP A 456 5.52 -28.00 24.30
C ASP A 456 5.50 -27.67 22.79
N GLU A 457 4.34 -27.34 22.24
CA GLU A 457 4.20 -26.91 20.84
C GLU A 457 5.02 -25.67 20.51
N ARG A 458 5.00 -24.64 21.38
CA ARG A 458 5.82 -23.44 21.24
C ARG A 458 7.31 -23.78 21.21
N ASN A 459 7.76 -24.66 22.09
CA ASN A 459 9.16 -25.07 22.15
C ASN A 459 9.55 -25.83 20.87
N GLU A 460 8.72 -26.74 20.38
CA GLU A 460 8.95 -27.44 19.11
C GLU A 460 9.04 -26.47 17.94
N LEU A 461 8.10 -25.52 17.82
CA LEU A 461 8.07 -24.53 16.75
C LEU A 461 9.29 -23.62 16.78
N PHE A 462 9.68 -23.15 17.98
CA PHE A 462 10.87 -22.32 18.16
C PHE A 462 12.15 -23.04 17.76
N HIS A 463 12.28 -24.33 18.07
CA HIS A 463 13.47 -25.10 17.73
C HIS A 463 13.50 -25.60 16.28
N ARG A 464 12.34 -25.84 15.67
CA ARG A 464 12.23 -26.39 14.31
C ARG A 464 12.01 -25.34 13.21
N LEU A 465 11.80 -24.07 13.58
CA LEU A 465 11.54 -22.94 12.66
C LEU A 465 10.42 -23.21 11.65
N ARG A 466 9.43 -24.02 12.05
CA ARG A 466 8.29 -24.38 11.20
C ARG A 466 7.22 -23.29 11.27
N GLY A 467 6.67 -22.90 10.11
CA GLY A 467 5.49 -22.03 10.03
C GLY A 467 4.20 -22.77 10.43
N MET A 468 3.15 -22.01 10.78
CA MET A 468 1.82 -22.54 11.06
C MET A 468 0.79 -21.99 10.10
N THR A 469 -0.33 -22.67 9.98
CA THR A 469 -1.57 -22.14 9.41
C THR A 469 -2.45 -21.55 10.51
N PRO A 470 -3.43 -20.68 10.19
CA PRO A 470 -4.39 -20.19 11.17
C PRO A 470 -5.13 -21.33 11.91
N GLN A 471 -5.48 -22.38 11.18
CA GLN A 471 -6.18 -23.54 11.74
C GLN A 471 -5.34 -24.29 12.78
N GLU A 472 -4.05 -24.52 12.49
CA GLU A 472 -3.13 -25.14 13.45
C GLU A 472 -2.99 -24.30 14.73
N VAL A 473 -3.04 -22.96 14.63
CA VAL A 473 -3.03 -22.09 15.82
C VAL A 473 -4.32 -22.25 16.61
N TYR A 474 -5.49 -22.34 15.98
CA TYR A 474 -6.73 -22.55 16.74
C TYR A 474 -6.74 -23.92 17.43
N GLU A 475 -6.28 -24.96 16.74
CA GLU A 475 -6.20 -26.33 17.26
C GLU A 475 -5.19 -26.46 18.42
N ALA A 476 -4.07 -25.75 18.33
CA ALA A 476 -3.10 -25.59 19.43
C ALA A 476 -3.78 -25.04 20.70
N TRP A 477 -4.73 -24.13 20.53
CA TRP A 477 -5.57 -23.57 21.60
C TRP A 477 -6.88 -24.36 21.83
N GLY A 478 -7.00 -25.57 21.27
CA GLY A 478 -8.17 -26.45 21.46
C GLY A 478 -9.47 -25.84 20.94
N LYS A 479 -9.38 -25.01 19.89
CA LYS A 479 -10.50 -24.33 19.23
C LYS A 479 -10.49 -24.52 17.72
N GLY A 480 -11.65 -24.28 17.10
CA GLY A 480 -11.83 -24.48 15.67
C GLY A 480 -11.78 -23.21 14.86
N ASN A 481 -11.81 -22.02 15.48
CA ASN A 481 -11.87 -20.75 14.77
C ASN A 481 -11.33 -19.57 15.59
N GLN A 482 -11.17 -18.44 14.90
CA GLN A 482 -10.62 -17.20 15.43
C GLN A 482 -11.45 -16.61 16.59
N GLU A 483 -12.78 -16.66 16.52
CA GLU A 483 -13.67 -16.09 17.53
C GLU A 483 -13.49 -16.83 18.86
N GLN A 484 -13.52 -18.15 18.80
CA GLN A 484 -13.32 -19.02 19.96
C GLN A 484 -11.92 -18.86 20.57
N TRP A 485 -10.88 -18.78 19.74
CA TRP A 485 -9.51 -18.54 20.17
C TRP A 485 -9.36 -17.19 20.88
N THR A 486 -9.87 -16.12 20.26
CA THR A 486 -9.84 -14.76 20.81
C THR A 486 -10.56 -14.68 22.15
N LYS A 487 -11.71 -15.37 22.27
CA LYS A 487 -12.48 -15.44 23.51
C LYS A 487 -11.71 -16.13 24.62
N ILE A 488 -11.10 -17.30 24.37
CA ILE A 488 -10.27 -17.97 25.37
C ILE A 488 -9.11 -17.11 25.82
N LEU A 489 -8.42 -16.48 24.87
CA LEU A 489 -7.29 -15.63 25.18
C LEU A 489 -7.71 -14.51 26.13
N LEU A 490 -8.85 -13.86 25.86
CA LEU A 490 -9.43 -12.86 26.74
C LEU A 490 -9.81 -13.42 28.11
N ASP A 491 -10.49 -14.57 28.17
CA ASP A 491 -10.94 -15.21 29.41
C ASP A 491 -9.73 -15.53 30.32
N CYS A 492 -8.63 -16.02 29.75
CA CYS A 492 -7.37 -16.26 30.47
C CYS A 492 -6.77 -14.97 31.04
N LEU A 493 -6.72 -13.89 30.25
CA LEU A 493 -6.17 -12.61 30.72
C LEU A 493 -7.05 -12.02 31.84
N ASN A 494 -8.38 -12.07 31.67
CA ASN A 494 -9.34 -11.61 32.65
C ASN A 494 -9.22 -12.38 33.98
N LEU A 495 -9.02 -13.70 33.91
CA LEU A 495 -8.76 -14.52 35.10
C LEU A 495 -7.51 -14.05 35.85
N VAL A 496 -6.38 -13.90 35.15
CA VAL A 496 -5.11 -13.54 35.79
C VAL A 496 -5.13 -12.11 36.32
N ALA A 497 -5.68 -11.17 35.55
CA ALA A 497 -5.73 -9.75 35.90
C ALA A 497 -6.90 -9.36 36.83
N GLY A 498 -7.84 -10.27 37.08
CA GLY A 498 -9.07 -9.99 37.82
C GLY A 498 -9.96 -8.94 37.14
N GLN A 499 -9.96 -8.90 35.80
CA GLN A 499 -10.70 -7.93 35.00
C GLN A 499 -11.93 -8.57 34.33
N SER A 500 -12.80 -7.75 33.75
CA SER A 500 -14.03 -8.16 33.08
C SER A 500 -14.19 -7.53 31.69
N PHE A 501 -13.08 -7.35 30.97
CA PHE A 501 -13.14 -6.83 29.60
C PHE A 501 -13.94 -7.75 28.70
N VAL A 502 -14.75 -7.16 27.82
CA VAL A 502 -15.64 -7.90 26.88
C VAL A 502 -14.96 -8.21 25.55
N SER A 503 -13.85 -7.54 25.23
CA SER A 503 -13.04 -7.82 24.04
C SER A 503 -11.59 -7.36 24.22
N LEU A 504 -10.64 -8.03 23.55
CA LEU A 504 -9.25 -7.58 23.49
C LEU A 504 -9.11 -6.18 22.90
N LYS A 505 -9.93 -5.86 21.88
CA LYS A 505 -9.97 -4.52 21.28
C LYS A 505 -10.31 -3.45 22.32
N SER A 506 -11.35 -3.66 23.14
CA SER A 506 -11.72 -2.71 24.22
C SER A 506 -10.70 -2.62 25.36
N ALA A 507 -9.92 -3.69 25.57
CA ALA A 507 -8.87 -3.73 26.58
C ALA A 507 -7.57 -3.05 26.13
N SER A 508 -7.33 -2.98 24.81
CA SER A 508 -6.15 -2.35 24.22
C SER A 508 -6.31 -0.85 24.02
N LEU A 509 -5.27 -0.09 24.39
CA LEU A 509 -5.12 1.33 24.14
C LEU A 509 -4.87 1.65 22.66
N MET A 510 -4.29 0.70 21.92
CA MET A 510 -4.08 0.84 20.48
C MET A 510 -5.39 0.99 19.70
N SER A 511 -6.49 0.42 20.21
CA SER A 511 -7.80 0.58 19.56
C SER A 511 -8.23 2.05 19.44
N GLN A 512 -7.91 2.88 20.44
CA GLN A 512 -8.18 4.31 20.41
C GLN A 512 -7.23 5.04 19.47
N VAL A 513 -5.93 4.71 19.51
CA VAL A 513 -4.93 5.29 18.59
C VAL A 513 -5.31 5.00 17.13
N HIS A 514 -5.74 3.78 16.83
CA HIS A 514 -6.22 3.38 15.51
C HIS A 514 -7.45 4.20 15.08
N LYS A 515 -8.43 4.35 15.96
CA LYS A 515 -9.62 5.16 15.69
C LYS A 515 -9.26 6.63 15.44
N ASP A 516 -8.35 7.18 16.25
CA ASP A 516 -7.89 8.56 16.08
C ASP A 516 -7.14 8.73 14.75
N LEU A 517 -6.40 7.72 14.27
CA LEU A 517 -5.80 7.71 12.94
C LEU A 517 -6.86 7.76 11.84
N GLU A 518 -7.89 6.91 11.92
CA GLU A 518 -9.00 6.91 10.95
C GLU A 518 -9.68 8.28 10.88
N GLU A 519 -9.98 8.88 12.04
CA GLU A 519 -10.64 10.20 12.13
C GLU A 519 -9.76 11.31 11.55
N VAL A 520 -8.45 11.31 11.85
CA VAL A 520 -7.52 12.32 11.34
C VAL A 520 -7.32 12.18 9.83
N ILE A 521 -7.18 10.96 9.30
CA ILE A 521 -7.05 10.74 7.85
C ILE A 521 -8.32 11.20 7.12
N LYS A 522 -9.51 10.87 7.63
CA LYS A 522 -10.78 11.35 7.05
C LYS A 522 -10.91 12.87 7.10
N ALA A 523 -10.47 13.48 8.19
CA ALA A 523 -10.47 14.94 8.31
C ALA A 523 -9.56 15.56 7.25
N ILE A 524 -8.33 15.06 7.07
CA ILE A 524 -7.40 15.55 6.05
C ILE A 524 -7.96 15.34 4.64
N ALA A 525 -8.61 14.22 4.36
CA ALA A 525 -9.21 13.94 3.05
C ALA A 525 -10.42 14.82 2.71
N SER A 526 -11.04 15.45 3.71
CA SER A 526 -12.24 16.29 3.56
C SER A 526 -11.92 17.78 3.40
N TYR A 527 -10.65 18.17 3.54
CA TYR A 527 -10.13 19.51 3.23
C TYR A 527 -9.51 19.49 1.84
#